data_AF-A0A3M7B5N8-F1
#
_entry.id   AF-A0A3M7B5N8-F1
#
_cell.length_a   1.000
_cell.length_b   1.000
_cell.length_c   1.000
_cell.angle_alpha   90.00
_cell.angle_beta   90.00
_cell.angle_gamma   90.00
#
_symmetry.space_group_name_H-M   'P 1'
#
loop_
_entity.id
_entity.type
_entity.pdbx_description
1 polymer ?
#
loop_
_entity_poly.entity_id
_entity_poly.type
_entity_poly.pdbx_seq_one_letter_code
_entity_poly.pdbx_strand_id
1 'polypeptide(L)'
;MALSGRVTRRLQHELFHSSKQVAAPKIARRTFVSQQQSQRAAAVQQQSPKAVRQQTRSFARSTRCAASQAQVAPNAKAYLESGAIAGGQNLVDVKKVLVIGSGGLSIGQAGEFDYSGSQALKALKEAGVQSVLINPNIATIQTAHVLADEVYYLPVTPEYVTYVIEKERPDGIFLSFGGQTALNLGVKMDEMGIFDRYGVQVLGTSIQTLRTSEDRDLFAQALKEIDIPIAESIACSTVDEALEAADNVGYPIIVRAAYALGGLGSGFAENKEELRNLSARSLTLSPQILVEKSLKGWKEAEYEVVRDASDNCITVCNMENFDPLGVHTGDSIVVSPSQTFSDEEYHMLRTASIKIVRHLGVVGECNVQYALQPDGLDYRVIEVNARLSRSSALASKATGYPLAYTAAKIGLGHTLPELPNAVTRTTTANFEPSLDYIVTKIPRWDLSKFQNVNRNIGSAMKSIGEVMAIGRTFEESFQKAIRQVDPKFVGLQGDHFDDLDEVLKNPTDRRWLAVGQAMLHEGYSVDRVHELSKIDKWFLYKIQNIVDCTHELQDIGSLFGVKKELMMSAKKLGFSDKQI
;
A
#
# COMPACT_ATOMS: atom_id res chain seq x y z
N MET A 1 -39.53 48.22 -12.87
CA MET A 1 -40.86 48.47 -12.27
C MET A 1 -41.01 47.39 -11.18
N ALA A 2 -40.86 47.64 -9.88
CA ALA A 2 -41.44 48.65 -8.98
C ALA A 2 -42.86 48.28 -8.50
N LEU A 3 -42.98 48.02 -7.18
CA LEU A 3 -44.23 47.98 -6.36
C LEU A 3 -45.19 46.81 -6.66
N SER A 4 -46.00 46.23 -5.77
CA SER A 4 -46.27 46.36 -4.31
C SER A 4 -46.76 44.96 -3.79
N GLY A 5 -46.93 44.63 -2.50
CA GLY A 5 -46.94 45.40 -1.24
C GLY A 5 -47.03 44.52 0.03
N ARG A 6 -48.03 44.77 0.90
CA ARG A 6 -48.39 44.03 2.15
C ARG A 6 -49.90 44.17 2.43
N VAL A 7 -50.46 43.33 3.33
CA VAL A 7 -51.66 43.51 4.25
C VAL A 7 -52.31 42.12 4.48
N THR A 8 -52.72 41.61 5.67
CA THR A 8 -52.64 41.99 7.11
C THR A 8 -52.85 40.76 8.04
N ARG A 9 -52.50 40.88 9.33
CA ARG A 9 -52.84 39.95 10.45
C ARG A 9 -54.27 40.17 11.02
N ARG A 10 -54.68 39.29 11.98
CA ARG A 10 -55.75 39.37 13.04
C ARG A 10 -57.03 38.54 12.75
N LEU A 11 -57.71 37.85 13.69
CA LEU A 11 -57.65 37.51 15.14
C LEU A 11 -58.20 36.05 15.30
N GLN A 12 -57.83 35.14 16.22
CA GLN A 12 -57.77 35.08 17.72
C GLN A 12 -59.08 34.56 18.40
N HIS A 13 -58.95 33.62 19.36
CA HIS A 13 -59.98 33.05 20.29
C HIS A 13 -61.08 32.13 19.68
N GLU A 14 -61.61 31.06 20.29
CA GLU A 14 -61.33 30.23 21.51
C GLU A 14 -62.23 28.95 21.41
N LEU A 15 -61.90 27.73 21.88
CA LEU A 15 -62.31 27.15 23.18
C LEU A 15 -61.89 25.67 23.35
N PHE A 16 -61.09 25.42 24.40
CA PHE A 16 -61.01 24.29 25.35
C PHE A 16 -61.43 22.80 25.09
N HIS A 17 -60.49 21.94 25.57
CA HIS A 17 -60.66 20.66 26.30
C HIS A 17 -61.12 19.35 25.61
N SER A 18 -60.14 18.45 25.43
CA SER A 18 -60.14 17.15 26.15
C SER A 18 -58.72 16.58 26.26
N SER A 19 -58.38 15.99 27.41
CA SER A 19 -57.03 15.54 27.77
C SER A 19 -56.90 14.01 27.74
N LYS A 20 -55.82 13.49 27.15
CA LYS A 20 -55.23 12.18 27.52
C LYS A 20 -53.71 12.19 27.29
N GLN A 21 -52.96 11.86 28.33
CA GLN A 21 -51.49 11.80 28.31
C GLN A 21 -51.03 10.47 27.65
N VAL A 22 -49.95 10.53 26.88
CA VAL A 22 -49.16 9.36 26.47
C VAL A 22 -47.71 9.62 26.88
N ALA A 23 -47.10 8.68 27.59
CA ALA A 23 -45.79 8.86 28.21
C ALA A 23 -44.64 8.41 27.28
N ALA A 24 -43.53 9.14 27.30
CA ALA A 24 -42.30 8.77 26.61
C ALA A 24 -41.49 7.71 27.39
N PRO A 25 -40.79 6.78 26.70
CA PRO A 25 -40.01 5.73 27.35
C PRO A 25 -38.70 6.29 27.98
N LYS A 26 -38.37 5.83 29.18
CA LYS A 26 -37.13 6.20 29.89
C LYS A 26 -36.02 5.17 29.65
N ILE A 27 -34.83 5.68 29.33
CA ILE A 27 -33.59 4.90 29.18
C ILE A 27 -33.16 4.32 30.53
N ALA A 28 -32.89 3.02 30.58
CA ALA A 28 -32.46 2.32 31.79
C ALA A 28 -30.94 2.44 32.00
N ARG A 29 -30.52 3.12 33.08
CA ARG A 29 -29.14 3.05 33.58
C ARG A 29 -28.93 1.74 34.33
N ARG A 30 -27.93 0.94 33.94
CA ARG A 30 -27.47 -0.22 34.72
C ARG A 30 -26.47 0.25 35.80
N THR A 31 -26.74 -0.09 37.05
CA THR A 31 -25.85 0.14 38.18
C THR A 31 -25.40 -1.22 38.72
N PHE A 32 -24.09 -1.48 38.78
CA PHE A 32 -23.57 -2.69 39.41
C PHE A 32 -23.55 -2.53 40.93
N VAL A 33 -24.15 -3.49 41.65
CA VAL A 33 -24.02 -3.64 43.10
C VAL A 33 -23.77 -5.13 43.38
N SER A 34 -22.72 -5.42 44.15
CA SER A 34 -22.37 -6.77 44.58
C SER A 34 -23.31 -7.26 45.69
N GLN A 35 -23.84 -8.48 45.58
CA GLN A 35 -24.49 -9.18 46.70
C GLN A 35 -23.78 -10.50 47.01
N GLN A 36 -23.50 -10.70 48.30
CA GLN A 36 -23.00 -11.96 48.85
C GLN A 36 -24.11 -13.01 48.87
N GLN A 37 -23.76 -14.28 48.69
CA GLN A 37 -24.61 -15.41 49.08
C GLN A 37 -23.98 -16.24 50.20
N SER A 38 -24.85 -16.84 51.00
CA SER A 38 -24.59 -17.36 52.33
C SER A 38 -24.21 -18.85 52.36
N GLN A 39 -23.49 -19.25 53.40
CA GLN A 39 -23.07 -20.63 53.66
C GLN A 39 -24.16 -21.47 54.34
N ARG A 40 -24.22 -22.75 53.97
CA ARG A 40 -24.47 -23.91 54.85
C ARG A 40 -23.69 -25.10 54.26
N ALA A 41 -23.07 -26.05 54.95
CA ALA A 41 -22.58 -26.26 56.32
C ALA A 41 -22.49 -27.79 56.48
N ALA A 42 -21.32 -28.38 56.76
CA ALA A 42 -21.20 -29.80 57.08
C ALA A 42 -19.99 -30.12 57.97
N ALA A 43 -20.27 -30.79 59.09
CA ALA A 43 -19.41 -31.60 59.96
C ALA A 43 -17.97 -31.14 60.33
N VAL A 44 -17.76 -30.91 61.63
CA VAL A 44 -16.43 -30.81 62.26
C VAL A 44 -16.03 -32.15 62.87
N GLN A 45 -14.81 -32.61 62.62
CA GLN A 45 -14.09 -33.54 63.50
C GLN A 45 -12.67 -33.03 63.73
N GLN A 46 -12.22 -33.07 64.99
CA GLN A 46 -10.97 -32.46 65.44
C GLN A 46 -9.77 -33.39 65.17
N GLN A 47 -8.71 -32.85 64.56
CA GLN A 47 -7.35 -33.39 64.69
C GLN A 47 -6.32 -32.26 64.81
N SER A 48 -5.24 -32.55 65.54
CA SER A 48 -4.21 -31.60 65.97
C SER A 48 -3.23 -31.20 64.85
N PRO A 49 -2.63 -29.99 64.91
CA PRO A 49 -1.81 -29.47 63.82
C PRO A 49 -0.42 -30.13 63.77
N LYS A 50 -0.13 -30.81 62.66
CA LYS A 50 1.26 -31.11 62.26
C LYS A 50 1.87 -29.87 61.58
N ALA A 51 3.13 -29.57 61.92
CA ALA A 51 3.82 -28.39 61.41
C ALA A 51 4.02 -28.42 59.88
N VAL A 52 3.49 -27.43 59.18
CA VAL A 52 3.76 -27.21 57.74
C VAL A 52 5.01 -26.36 57.60
N ARG A 53 6.05 -26.93 56.99
CA ARG A 53 7.36 -26.30 56.78
C ARG A 53 7.28 -25.26 55.65
N GLN A 54 6.93 -24.03 55.96
CA GLN A 54 7.02 -22.91 55.01
C GLN A 54 8.49 -22.70 54.58
N GLN A 55 8.77 -22.87 53.29
CA GLN A 55 10.04 -22.41 52.70
C GLN A 55 9.98 -20.90 52.48
N THR A 56 10.33 -20.13 53.51
CA THR A 56 10.66 -18.72 53.36
C THR A 56 11.98 -18.60 52.60
N ARG A 57 11.92 -18.24 51.30
CA ARG A 57 13.12 -17.85 50.55
C ARG A 57 13.61 -16.50 51.10
N SER A 58 14.66 -16.54 51.90
CA SER A 58 15.38 -15.34 52.33
C SER A 58 16.13 -14.75 51.12
N PHE A 59 15.77 -13.52 50.73
CA PHE A 59 16.57 -12.74 49.79
C PHE A 59 17.84 -12.25 50.48
N ALA A 60 18.88 -13.07 50.45
CA ALA A 60 20.23 -12.64 50.82
C ALA A 60 20.72 -11.60 49.80
N ARG A 61 20.97 -10.36 50.26
CA ARG A 61 21.72 -9.36 49.48
C ARG A 61 23.20 -9.77 49.39
N SER A 62 23.53 -10.63 48.42
CA SER A 62 24.91 -10.75 47.95
C SER A 62 25.20 -9.63 46.95
N THR A 63 25.75 -8.53 47.43
CA THR A 63 26.27 -7.45 46.57
C THR A 63 27.55 -7.89 45.88
N ARG A 64 27.41 -8.71 44.83
CA ARG A 64 28.31 -8.69 43.68
C ARG A 64 27.52 -8.16 42.51
N CYS A 65 27.62 -6.85 42.30
CA CYS A 65 27.33 -6.27 41.00
C CYS A 65 28.36 -6.85 40.02
N ALA A 66 28.03 -7.97 39.39
CA ALA A 66 28.44 -8.17 38.01
C ALA A 66 27.81 -7.01 37.26
N ALA A 67 28.59 -5.96 37.00
CA ALA A 67 28.16 -4.93 36.09
C ALA A 67 27.90 -5.64 34.76
N SER A 68 26.63 -5.74 34.36
CA SER A 68 26.30 -5.94 32.97
C SER A 68 26.86 -4.72 32.25
N GLN A 69 28.11 -4.84 31.78
CA GLN A 69 28.66 -3.89 30.84
C GLN A 69 27.65 -3.89 29.69
N ALA A 70 26.91 -2.79 29.56
CA ALA A 70 26.13 -2.55 28.38
C ALA A 70 27.14 -2.54 27.24
N GLN A 71 27.22 -3.64 26.49
CA GLN A 71 28.13 -3.74 25.37
C GLN A 71 27.71 -2.62 24.43
N VAL A 72 28.58 -1.62 24.31
CA VAL A 72 28.45 -0.57 23.30
C VAL A 72 28.39 -1.33 21.98
N ALA A 73 27.29 -1.14 21.24
CA ALA A 73 27.11 -1.81 19.96
C ALA A 73 28.36 -1.59 19.11
N PRO A 74 28.95 -2.65 18.51
CA PRO A 74 30.21 -2.53 17.79
C PRO A 74 30.06 -1.44 16.73
N ASN A 75 31.03 -0.52 16.67
CA ASN A 75 31.01 0.50 15.63
C ASN A 75 31.07 -0.19 14.25
N ALA A 76 30.55 0.48 13.22
CA ALA A 76 30.40 -0.10 11.88
C ALA A 76 31.70 -0.76 11.36
N LYS A 77 32.86 -0.16 11.68
CA LYS A 77 34.17 -0.70 11.31
C LYS A 77 34.46 -2.02 12.03
N ALA A 78 34.28 -2.09 13.35
CA ALA A 78 34.45 -3.32 14.13
C ALA A 78 33.44 -4.42 13.73
N TYR A 79 32.23 -4.06 13.30
CA TYR A 79 31.25 -5.02 12.77
C TYR A 79 31.72 -5.62 11.43
N LEU A 80 32.18 -4.79 10.49
CA LEU A 80 32.77 -5.25 9.23
C LEU A 80 34.05 -6.09 9.43
N GLU A 81 34.93 -5.66 10.33
CA GLU A 81 36.19 -6.36 10.67
C GLU A 81 35.97 -7.66 11.45
N SER A 82 34.77 -7.91 12.00
CA SER A 82 34.47 -9.13 12.76
C SER A 82 34.34 -10.39 11.91
N GLY A 83 34.23 -10.25 10.58
CA GLY A 83 33.94 -11.38 9.67
C GLY A 83 32.51 -11.92 9.78
N ALA A 84 31.63 -11.29 10.58
CA ALA A 84 30.21 -11.66 10.66
C ALA A 84 29.48 -11.49 9.32
N ILE A 85 29.93 -10.56 8.49
CA ILE A 85 29.61 -10.52 7.07
C ILE A 85 30.66 -11.36 6.34
N ALA A 86 30.30 -12.60 6.01
CA ALA A 86 31.03 -13.33 4.98
C ALA A 86 30.87 -12.59 3.64
N GLY A 87 31.95 -12.48 2.87
CA GLY A 87 31.84 -12.07 1.46
C GLY A 87 31.05 -13.12 0.68
N GLY A 88 30.31 -12.67 -0.35
CA GLY A 88 29.37 -13.49 -1.13
C GLY A 88 29.93 -14.85 -1.53
N GLN A 89 29.38 -15.93 -0.96
CA GLN A 89 30.01 -17.25 -1.07
C GLN A 89 29.70 -18.01 -2.37
N ASN A 90 28.67 -17.60 -3.13
CA ASN A 90 28.27 -18.20 -4.41
C ASN A 90 27.73 -17.13 -5.39
N LEU A 91 28.58 -16.16 -5.76
CA LEU A 91 28.21 -15.14 -6.74
C LEU A 91 28.03 -15.74 -8.15
N VAL A 92 27.14 -15.15 -8.95
CA VAL A 92 26.97 -15.51 -10.36
C VAL A 92 28.17 -15.00 -11.17
N ASP A 93 28.78 -15.84 -12.01
CA ASP A 93 29.93 -15.45 -12.87
C ASP A 93 29.46 -14.63 -14.08
N VAL A 94 29.15 -13.35 -13.83
CA VAL A 94 28.84 -12.34 -14.86
C VAL A 94 29.82 -11.18 -14.78
N LYS A 95 30.31 -10.72 -15.94
CA LYS A 95 31.28 -9.61 -16.08
C LYS A 95 30.64 -8.39 -16.74
N LYS A 96 29.64 -8.60 -17.60
CA LYS A 96 28.82 -7.56 -18.22
C LYS A 96 27.34 -7.89 -18.10
N VAL A 97 26.55 -6.95 -17.59
CA VAL A 97 25.10 -7.07 -17.43
C VAL A 97 24.37 -5.98 -18.20
N LEU A 98 23.35 -6.39 -18.95
CA LEU A 98 22.41 -5.52 -19.63
C LEU A 98 21.24 -5.17 -18.72
N VAL A 99 20.96 -3.89 -18.53
CA VAL A 99 19.83 -3.37 -17.76
C VAL A 99 18.81 -2.79 -18.72
N ILE A 100 17.54 -3.19 -18.60
CA ILE A 100 16.45 -2.67 -19.41
C ILE A 100 15.67 -1.62 -18.61
N GLY A 101 15.64 -0.39 -19.11
CA GLY A 101 14.85 0.70 -18.54
C GLY A 101 13.38 0.67 -18.96
N SER A 102 12.55 1.46 -18.28
CA SER A 102 11.10 1.55 -18.51
C SER A 102 10.68 2.35 -19.75
N GLY A 103 11.61 3.07 -20.39
CA GLY A 103 11.27 3.98 -21.49
C GLY A 103 10.66 5.31 -21.01
N GLY A 104 9.84 5.90 -21.88
CA GLY A 104 9.15 7.16 -21.59
C GLY A 104 8.15 7.02 -20.44
N LEU A 105 8.03 8.07 -19.62
CA LEU A 105 7.11 8.06 -18.49
C LEU A 105 5.65 8.09 -18.96
N SER A 106 4.80 7.26 -18.35
CA SER A 106 3.37 7.20 -18.59
C SER A 106 2.59 7.05 -17.28
N ILE A 107 1.26 7.23 -17.33
CA ILE A 107 0.39 6.93 -16.19
C ILE A 107 0.54 5.44 -15.85
N GLY A 108 0.83 5.14 -14.58
CA GLY A 108 1.11 3.78 -14.10
C GLY A 108 2.54 3.26 -14.32
N GLN A 109 3.41 4.00 -15.03
CA GLN A 109 4.83 3.65 -15.19
C GLN A 109 5.71 4.91 -15.28
N ALA A 110 6.16 5.42 -14.13
CA ALA A 110 6.81 6.72 -13.99
C ALA A 110 8.24 6.63 -13.40
N GLY A 111 8.63 7.63 -12.59
CA GLY A 111 10.01 7.84 -12.12
C GLY A 111 10.54 6.80 -11.14
N GLU A 112 9.68 5.94 -10.58
CA GLU A 112 10.04 4.81 -9.72
C GLU A 112 11.04 3.85 -10.40
N PHE A 113 11.00 3.75 -11.74
CA PHE A 113 11.90 2.92 -12.53
C PHE A 113 13.22 3.61 -12.89
N ASP A 114 13.28 4.95 -12.92
CA ASP A 114 14.55 5.68 -12.93
C ASP A 114 15.28 5.52 -11.59
N TYR A 115 14.55 5.65 -10.49
CA TYR A 115 15.09 5.34 -9.16
C TYR A 115 15.59 3.89 -9.07
N SER A 116 14.77 2.92 -9.48
CA SER A 116 15.10 1.48 -9.35
C SER A 116 16.25 1.06 -10.28
N GLY A 117 16.23 1.47 -11.55
CA GLY A 117 17.32 1.24 -12.49
C GLY A 117 18.64 1.89 -12.03
N SER A 118 18.58 3.13 -11.51
CA SER A 118 19.75 3.79 -10.91
C SER A 118 20.34 3.03 -9.72
N GLN A 119 19.50 2.42 -8.87
CA GLN A 119 19.99 1.57 -7.77
C GLN A 119 20.62 0.26 -8.28
N ALA A 120 20.07 -0.35 -9.33
CA ALA A 120 20.63 -1.56 -9.93
C ALA A 120 21.99 -1.30 -10.59
N LEU A 121 22.13 -0.22 -11.37
CA LEU A 121 23.40 0.22 -11.96
C LEU A 121 24.45 0.50 -10.88
N LYS A 122 24.07 1.17 -9.79
CA LYS A 122 24.95 1.37 -8.63
C LYS A 122 25.40 0.03 -8.02
N ALA A 123 24.48 -0.94 -7.87
CA ALA A 123 24.81 -2.25 -7.32
C ALA A 123 25.78 -3.05 -8.21
N LEU A 124 25.63 -2.97 -9.55
CA LEU A 124 26.56 -3.55 -10.53
C LEU A 124 27.94 -2.92 -10.43
N LYS A 125 28.01 -1.59 -10.42
CA LYS A 125 29.26 -0.82 -10.31
C LYS A 125 30.02 -1.12 -9.03
N GLU A 126 29.31 -1.22 -7.89
CA GLU A 126 29.90 -1.63 -6.61
C GLU A 126 30.26 -3.12 -6.54
N ALA A 127 29.77 -3.96 -7.46
CA ALA A 127 30.21 -5.34 -7.63
C ALA A 127 31.37 -5.50 -8.64
N GLY A 128 31.79 -4.42 -9.31
CA GLY A 128 32.79 -4.47 -10.39
C GLY A 128 32.29 -5.08 -11.70
N VAL A 129 30.97 -5.20 -11.88
CA VAL A 129 30.33 -5.75 -13.07
C VAL A 129 30.04 -4.61 -14.06
N GLN A 130 30.48 -4.76 -15.31
CA GLN A 130 30.22 -3.78 -16.37
C GLN A 130 28.72 -3.67 -16.66
N SER A 131 28.26 -2.46 -16.90
CA SER A 131 26.85 -2.14 -17.02
C SER A 131 26.51 -1.50 -18.36
N VAL A 132 25.61 -2.15 -19.11
CA VAL A 132 25.01 -1.61 -20.34
C VAL A 132 23.57 -1.27 -20.03
N LEU A 133 23.13 -0.04 -20.29
CA LEU A 133 21.73 0.37 -20.16
C LEU A 133 21.08 0.58 -21.53
N ILE A 134 19.87 0.05 -21.73
CA ILE A 134 18.97 0.51 -22.80
C ILE A 134 17.81 1.27 -22.17
N ASN A 135 17.71 2.58 -22.47
CA ASN A 135 16.53 3.37 -22.15
C ASN A 135 16.42 4.57 -23.12
N PRO A 136 15.32 4.71 -23.90
CA PRO A 136 15.13 5.86 -24.80
C PRO A 136 14.81 7.17 -24.06
N ASN A 137 14.54 7.14 -22.76
CA ASN A 137 14.16 8.32 -21.97
C ASN A 137 15.40 9.10 -21.47
N ILE A 138 15.78 10.10 -22.28
CA ILE A 138 16.92 11.00 -22.03
C ILE A 138 16.80 11.88 -20.78
N ALA A 139 15.62 11.96 -20.15
CA ALA A 139 15.40 12.77 -18.95
C ALA A 139 15.71 12.03 -17.62
N THR A 140 16.33 10.84 -17.69
CA THR A 140 16.50 9.94 -16.53
C THR A 140 17.93 9.95 -15.98
N ILE A 141 18.05 9.89 -14.64
CA ILE A 141 19.34 9.85 -13.95
C ILE A 141 20.11 8.57 -14.29
N GLN A 142 19.42 7.43 -14.47
CA GLN A 142 20.06 6.16 -14.87
C GLN A 142 20.82 6.26 -16.20
N THR A 143 20.42 7.15 -17.12
CA THR A 143 21.13 7.37 -18.40
C THR A 143 22.39 8.24 -18.30
N ALA A 144 22.76 8.72 -17.09
CA ALA A 144 24.00 9.44 -16.89
C ALA A 144 25.21 8.47 -16.87
N HIS A 145 26.24 8.78 -17.65
CA HIS A 145 27.53 8.05 -17.73
C HIS A 145 28.31 7.92 -16.41
N VAL A 146 27.82 8.51 -15.31
CA VAL A 146 28.39 8.29 -13.97
C VAL A 146 27.84 7.01 -13.31
N LEU A 147 26.70 6.48 -13.77
CA LEU A 147 26.05 5.28 -13.24
C LEU A 147 26.24 4.05 -14.13
N ALA A 148 25.99 4.17 -15.44
CA ALA A 148 26.20 3.11 -16.42
C ALA A 148 27.53 3.30 -17.18
N ASP A 149 28.18 2.21 -17.57
CA ASP A 149 29.41 2.26 -18.39
C ASP A 149 29.08 2.57 -19.86
N GLU A 150 28.04 1.92 -20.41
CA GLU A 150 27.52 2.16 -21.76
C GLU A 150 26.01 2.43 -21.73
N VAL A 151 25.53 3.39 -22.54
CA VAL A 151 24.13 3.83 -22.57
C VAL A 151 23.60 3.90 -24.01
N TYR A 152 22.49 3.19 -24.24
CA TYR A 152 21.80 3.10 -25.52
C TYR A 152 20.42 3.78 -25.45
N TYR A 153 20.30 4.94 -26.10
CA TYR A 153 19.03 5.64 -26.32
C TYR A 153 18.25 5.01 -27.49
N LEU A 154 17.91 3.73 -27.35
CA LEU A 154 17.20 2.94 -28.36
C LEU A 154 15.80 2.54 -27.86
N PRO A 155 14.82 2.29 -28.75
CA PRO A 155 13.54 1.72 -28.36
C PRO A 155 13.70 0.38 -27.64
N VAL A 156 12.89 0.15 -26.59
CA VAL A 156 12.90 -1.09 -25.82
C VAL A 156 12.05 -2.15 -26.55
N THR A 157 12.57 -2.66 -27.66
CA THR A 157 11.92 -3.71 -28.48
C THR A 157 12.89 -4.85 -28.78
N PRO A 158 12.41 -6.09 -29.06
CA PRO A 158 13.28 -7.24 -29.26
C PRO A 158 14.35 -7.03 -30.34
N GLU A 159 14.04 -6.27 -31.38
CA GLU A 159 14.94 -6.02 -32.52
C GLU A 159 16.16 -5.18 -32.09
N TYR A 160 15.92 -4.05 -31.40
CA TYR A 160 17.00 -3.18 -30.91
C TYR A 160 17.76 -3.80 -29.75
N VAL A 161 17.09 -4.52 -28.85
CA VAL A 161 17.76 -5.17 -27.72
C VAL A 161 18.60 -6.36 -28.20
N THR A 162 18.14 -7.12 -29.20
CA THR A 162 18.98 -8.16 -29.84
C THR A 162 20.22 -7.55 -30.48
N TYR A 163 20.09 -6.43 -31.21
CA TYR A 163 21.24 -5.72 -31.79
C TYR A 163 22.27 -5.30 -30.72
N VAL A 164 21.83 -4.82 -29.55
CA VAL A 164 22.73 -4.49 -28.44
C VAL A 164 23.37 -5.76 -27.84
N ILE A 165 22.62 -6.86 -27.67
CA ILE A 165 23.17 -8.16 -27.22
C ILE A 165 24.24 -8.67 -28.20
N GLU A 166 24.00 -8.57 -29.52
CA GLU A 166 24.95 -8.99 -30.56
C GLU A 166 26.27 -8.21 -30.50
N LYS A 167 26.19 -6.90 -30.27
CA LYS A 167 27.33 -5.99 -30.19
C LYS A 167 28.07 -6.10 -28.85
N GLU A 168 27.35 -6.07 -27.74
CA GLU A 168 27.94 -5.95 -26.40
C GLU A 168 28.32 -7.29 -25.77
N ARG A 169 27.64 -8.39 -26.17
CA ARG A 169 27.79 -9.72 -25.59
C ARG A 169 27.73 -9.72 -24.04
N PRO A 170 26.62 -9.26 -23.44
CA PRO A 170 26.42 -9.32 -22.00
C PRO A 170 26.29 -10.78 -21.54
N ASP A 171 26.85 -11.11 -20.38
CA ASP A 171 26.71 -12.43 -19.77
C ASP A 171 25.32 -12.58 -19.10
N GLY A 172 24.75 -11.46 -18.62
CA GLY A 172 23.46 -11.46 -17.95
C GLY A 172 22.56 -10.27 -18.29
N ILE A 173 21.27 -10.37 -17.95
CA ILE A 173 20.26 -9.33 -18.17
C ILE A 173 19.36 -9.13 -16.95
N PHE A 174 19.09 -7.87 -16.62
CA PHE A 174 18.16 -7.44 -15.58
C PHE A 174 16.85 -6.91 -16.21
N LEU A 175 15.75 -7.58 -15.88
CA LEU A 175 14.40 -7.29 -16.40
C LEU A 175 13.47 -6.69 -15.34
N SER A 176 13.67 -7.01 -14.06
CA SER A 176 12.76 -6.60 -12.96
C SER A 176 12.82 -5.11 -12.57
N PHE A 177 13.58 -4.27 -13.27
CA PHE A 177 13.82 -2.86 -12.90
C PHE A 177 13.21 -1.84 -13.88
N GLY A 178 12.73 -2.27 -15.04
CA GLY A 178 12.16 -1.42 -16.09
C GLY A 178 10.65 -1.53 -16.24
N GLY A 179 9.94 -1.84 -15.15
CA GLY A 179 8.48 -2.01 -15.15
C GLY A 179 8.01 -3.11 -16.09
N GLN A 180 6.81 -2.93 -16.66
CA GLN A 180 6.24 -3.89 -17.59
C GLN A 180 6.91 -3.88 -18.96
N THR A 181 7.46 -2.73 -19.37
CA THR A 181 8.19 -2.62 -20.63
C THR A 181 9.37 -3.59 -20.69
N ALA A 182 10.13 -3.71 -19.59
CA ALA A 182 11.21 -4.68 -19.48
C ALA A 182 10.69 -6.13 -19.34
N LEU A 183 9.62 -6.36 -18.58
CA LEU A 183 9.03 -7.69 -18.40
C LEU A 183 8.51 -8.27 -19.72
N ASN A 184 7.64 -7.53 -20.42
CA ASN A 184 7.04 -7.96 -21.70
C ASN A 184 8.10 -8.17 -22.78
N LEU A 185 9.15 -7.33 -22.80
CA LEU A 185 10.32 -7.54 -23.65
C LEU A 185 10.98 -8.88 -23.34
N GLY A 186 11.28 -9.15 -22.06
CA GLY A 186 11.95 -10.36 -21.61
C GLY A 186 11.19 -11.63 -22.00
N VAL A 187 9.89 -11.67 -21.69
CA VAL A 187 9.00 -12.80 -22.05
C VAL A 187 9.01 -13.08 -23.55
N LYS A 188 8.88 -12.03 -24.37
CA LYS A 188 8.90 -12.15 -25.84
C LYS A 188 10.28 -12.55 -26.39
N MET A 189 11.37 -12.07 -25.80
CA MET A 189 12.72 -12.42 -26.23
C MET A 189 13.09 -13.88 -25.90
N ASP A 190 12.57 -14.39 -24.78
CA ASP A 190 12.66 -15.78 -24.37
C ASP A 190 11.88 -16.70 -25.35
N GLU A 191 10.64 -16.33 -25.72
CA GLU A 191 9.85 -17.03 -26.76
C GLU A 191 10.56 -17.07 -28.13
N MET A 192 11.32 -16.02 -28.46
CA MET A 192 12.13 -15.96 -29.68
C MET A 192 13.46 -16.73 -29.59
N GLY A 193 13.75 -17.36 -28.44
CA GLY A 193 14.98 -18.10 -28.16
C GLY A 193 16.24 -17.22 -28.22
N ILE A 194 16.13 -15.92 -27.92
CA ILE A 194 17.25 -14.98 -28.01
C ILE A 194 18.24 -15.22 -26.88
N PHE A 195 17.77 -15.39 -25.64
CA PHE A 195 18.65 -15.58 -24.48
C PHE A 195 19.53 -16.84 -24.64
N ASP A 196 18.94 -17.98 -25.00
CA ASP A 196 19.67 -19.22 -25.31
C ASP A 196 20.68 -19.06 -26.46
N ARG A 197 20.29 -18.37 -27.55
CA ARG A 197 21.12 -18.21 -28.75
C ARG A 197 22.40 -17.42 -28.49
N TYR A 198 22.34 -16.43 -27.61
CA TYR A 198 23.49 -15.57 -27.28
C TYR A 198 24.13 -15.90 -25.93
N GLY A 199 23.57 -16.84 -25.16
CA GLY A 199 24.07 -17.26 -23.86
C GLY A 199 23.86 -16.25 -22.73
N VAL A 200 22.78 -15.46 -22.80
CA VAL A 200 22.50 -14.36 -21.85
C VAL A 200 21.64 -14.87 -20.69
N GLN A 201 22.18 -14.89 -19.47
CA GLN A 201 21.44 -15.34 -18.29
C GLN A 201 20.48 -14.26 -17.77
N VAL A 202 19.21 -14.60 -17.52
CA VAL A 202 18.29 -13.72 -16.78
C VAL A 202 18.65 -13.74 -15.30
N LEU A 203 18.91 -12.55 -14.73
CA LEU A 203 19.37 -12.39 -13.35
C LEU A 203 18.23 -11.98 -12.40
N GLY A 204 18.18 -12.61 -11.23
CA GLY A 204 17.07 -12.48 -10.27
C GLY A 204 15.91 -13.42 -10.60
N THR A 205 14.68 -12.91 -10.56
CA THR A 205 13.46 -13.67 -10.85
C THR A 205 13.45 -14.24 -12.27
N SER A 206 13.16 -15.54 -12.40
CA SER A 206 13.16 -16.24 -13.69
C SER A 206 12.03 -15.78 -14.63
N ILE A 207 12.22 -15.90 -15.95
CA ILE A 207 11.15 -15.64 -16.94
C ILE A 207 9.91 -16.48 -16.65
N GLN A 208 10.08 -17.75 -16.24
CA GLN A 208 8.95 -18.61 -15.91
C GLN A 208 8.14 -18.07 -14.72
N THR A 209 8.81 -17.59 -13.66
CA THR A 209 8.15 -16.92 -12.54
C THR A 209 7.42 -15.65 -12.99
N LEU A 210 8.05 -14.83 -13.84
CA LEU A 210 7.44 -13.62 -14.38
C LEU A 210 6.18 -13.94 -15.22
N ARG A 211 6.23 -14.98 -16.07
CA ARG A 211 5.04 -15.48 -16.79
C ARG A 211 3.95 -15.94 -15.83
N THR A 212 4.28 -16.76 -14.83
CA THR A 212 3.32 -17.29 -13.85
C THR A 212 2.67 -16.19 -12.99
N SER A 213 3.36 -15.07 -12.70
CA SER A 213 2.77 -13.96 -11.94
C SER A 213 1.87 -13.03 -12.77
N GLU A 214 2.12 -12.92 -14.07
CA GLU A 214 1.42 -12.00 -14.97
C GLU A 214 0.24 -12.65 -15.69
N ASP A 215 0.38 -13.94 -16.07
CA ASP A 215 -0.73 -14.75 -16.58
C ASP A 215 -1.64 -15.16 -15.41
N ARG A 216 -2.92 -14.78 -15.51
CA ARG A 216 -3.87 -14.88 -14.42
C ARG A 216 -4.37 -16.31 -14.19
N ASP A 217 -4.39 -17.15 -15.23
CA ASP A 217 -4.77 -18.56 -15.11
C ASP A 217 -3.63 -19.37 -14.49
N LEU A 218 -2.38 -19.11 -14.87
CA LEU A 218 -1.19 -19.69 -14.24
C LEU A 218 -1.05 -19.25 -12.78
N PHE A 219 -1.28 -17.96 -12.50
CA PHE A 219 -1.28 -17.41 -11.14
C PHE A 219 -2.33 -18.08 -10.25
N ALA A 220 -3.57 -18.21 -10.75
CA ALA A 220 -4.66 -18.86 -10.05
C ALA A 220 -4.36 -20.35 -9.75
N GLN A 221 -3.76 -21.06 -10.71
CA GLN A 221 -3.33 -22.45 -10.53
C GLN A 221 -2.24 -22.58 -9.46
N ALA A 222 -1.18 -21.76 -9.53
CA ALA A 222 -0.09 -21.77 -8.56
C ALA A 222 -0.60 -21.45 -7.13
N LEU A 223 -1.47 -20.45 -6.96
CA LEU A 223 -2.02 -20.15 -5.63
C LEU A 223 -2.95 -21.24 -5.10
N LYS A 224 -3.65 -21.96 -5.98
CA LYS A 224 -4.47 -23.13 -5.62
C LYS A 224 -3.62 -24.33 -5.17
N GLU A 225 -2.44 -24.55 -5.74
CA GLU A 225 -1.51 -25.60 -5.29
C GLU A 225 -1.04 -25.43 -3.84
N ILE A 226 -1.09 -24.20 -3.32
CA ILE A 226 -0.70 -23.86 -1.94
C ILE A 226 -1.87 -23.40 -1.07
N ASP A 227 -3.12 -23.72 -1.42
CA ASP A 227 -4.33 -23.37 -0.65
C ASP A 227 -4.42 -21.88 -0.27
N ILE A 228 -3.95 -20.98 -1.15
CA ILE A 228 -4.05 -19.53 -0.95
C ILE A 228 -5.32 -19.02 -1.63
N PRO A 229 -6.22 -18.32 -0.91
CA PRO A 229 -7.48 -17.84 -1.48
C PRO A 229 -7.25 -16.67 -2.45
N ILE A 230 -7.76 -16.83 -3.67
CA ILE A 230 -7.78 -15.81 -4.73
C ILE A 230 -9.19 -15.30 -4.95
N ALA A 231 -9.35 -14.10 -5.51
CA ALA A 231 -10.65 -13.67 -6.03
C ALA A 231 -11.13 -14.66 -7.11
N GLU A 232 -12.36 -15.15 -6.99
CA GLU A 232 -12.94 -16.06 -7.99
C GLU A 232 -13.15 -15.30 -9.31
N SER A 233 -12.39 -15.71 -10.33
CA SER A 233 -12.36 -15.13 -11.67
C SER A 233 -12.77 -16.14 -12.72
N ILE A 234 -13.53 -15.70 -13.72
CA ILE A 234 -13.80 -16.45 -14.95
C ILE A 234 -13.20 -15.67 -16.11
N ALA A 235 -12.28 -16.29 -16.85
CA ALA A 235 -11.70 -15.72 -18.06
C ALA A 235 -12.72 -15.76 -19.22
N CYS A 236 -12.88 -14.64 -19.92
CA CYS A 236 -13.80 -14.45 -21.02
C CYS A 236 -13.09 -13.73 -22.17
N SER A 237 -13.31 -14.22 -23.40
CA SER A 237 -12.80 -13.64 -24.65
C SER A 237 -13.89 -12.93 -25.46
N THR A 238 -15.17 -13.12 -25.08
CA THR A 238 -16.32 -12.46 -25.71
C THR A 238 -17.21 -11.75 -24.69
N VAL A 239 -18.03 -10.82 -25.17
CA VAL A 239 -19.01 -10.11 -24.33
C VAL A 239 -20.08 -11.06 -23.81
N ASP A 240 -20.50 -12.04 -24.61
CA ASP A 240 -21.54 -13.00 -24.20
C ASP A 240 -21.00 -13.98 -23.15
N GLU A 241 -19.78 -14.50 -23.28
CA GLU A 241 -19.09 -15.26 -22.21
C GLU A 241 -19.02 -14.45 -20.91
N ALA A 242 -18.72 -13.16 -20.99
CA ALA A 242 -18.66 -12.31 -19.80
C ALA A 242 -20.04 -12.14 -19.12
N LEU A 243 -21.13 -12.12 -19.90
CA LEU A 243 -22.49 -12.08 -19.38
C LEU A 243 -22.91 -13.43 -18.75
N GLU A 244 -22.47 -14.56 -19.32
CA GLU A 244 -22.70 -15.90 -18.75
C GLU A 244 -21.89 -16.14 -17.47
N ALA A 245 -20.62 -15.71 -17.44
CA ALA A 245 -19.79 -15.70 -16.25
C ALA A 245 -20.44 -14.90 -15.11
N ALA A 246 -21.02 -13.74 -15.43
CA ALA A 246 -21.71 -12.90 -14.47
C ALA A 246 -22.98 -13.51 -13.88
N ASP A 247 -23.73 -14.28 -14.68
CA ASP A 247 -24.92 -14.99 -14.20
C ASP A 247 -24.53 -16.12 -13.20
N ASN A 248 -23.28 -16.64 -13.25
CA ASN A 248 -22.73 -17.58 -12.27
C ASN A 248 -22.13 -16.89 -11.02
N VAL A 249 -21.38 -15.81 -11.21
CA VAL A 249 -20.64 -15.10 -10.14
C VAL A 249 -21.57 -14.23 -9.28
N GLY A 250 -22.56 -13.60 -9.90
CA GLY A 250 -23.49 -12.66 -9.28
C GLY A 250 -22.92 -11.23 -9.16
N TYR A 251 -23.80 -10.25 -9.33
CA TYR A 251 -23.48 -8.82 -9.19
C TYR A 251 -23.37 -8.38 -7.71
N PRO A 252 -22.57 -7.35 -7.37
CA PRO A 252 -21.71 -6.57 -8.27
C PRO A 252 -20.44 -7.30 -8.71
N ILE A 253 -19.93 -6.91 -9.88
CA ILE A 253 -18.79 -7.54 -10.57
C ILE A 253 -17.69 -6.52 -10.82
N ILE A 254 -16.44 -7.00 -10.82
CA ILE A 254 -15.30 -6.29 -11.39
C ILE A 254 -14.87 -6.99 -12.68
N VAL A 255 -14.63 -6.21 -13.73
CA VAL A 255 -13.94 -6.67 -14.94
C VAL A 255 -12.50 -6.20 -14.86
N ARG A 256 -11.55 -7.09 -15.18
CA ARG A 256 -10.13 -6.75 -15.35
C ARG A 256 -9.66 -7.16 -16.73
N ALA A 257 -8.89 -6.32 -17.42
CA ALA A 257 -8.25 -6.73 -18.68
C ALA A 257 -6.97 -7.53 -18.38
N ALA A 258 -6.76 -8.66 -19.06
CA ALA A 258 -5.50 -9.40 -18.97
C ALA A 258 -4.36 -8.60 -19.65
N TYR A 259 -3.11 -8.84 -19.25
CA TYR A 259 -1.91 -8.21 -19.83
C TYR A 259 -1.88 -6.67 -19.78
N ALA A 260 -2.70 -6.05 -18.92
CA ALA A 260 -2.87 -4.61 -18.81
C ALA A 260 -2.28 -4.04 -17.50
N LEU A 261 -1.54 -2.93 -17.61
CA LEU A 261 -0.97 -2.20 -16.48
C LEU A 261 -1.97 -1.23 -15.84
N GLY A 262 -1.81 -0.99 -14.53
CA GLY A 262 -2.53 0.08 -13.82
C GLY A 262 -4.05 -0.04 -13.92
N GLY A 263 -4.56 -1.26 -14.12
CA GLY A 263 -5.96 -1.58 -14.43
C GLY A 263 -6.53 -0.90 -15.67
N LEU A 264 -5.73 -0.62 -16.69
CA LEU A 264 -6.23 -0.16 -17.99
C LEU A 264 -7.29 -1.13 -18.54
N GLY A 265 -8.49 -0.62 -18.84
CA GLY A 265 -9.61 -1.46 -19.29
C GLY A 265 -10.37 -2.18 -18.17
N SER A 266 -9.97 -2.04 -16.90
CA SER A 266 -10.71 -2.56 -15.75
C SER A 266 -11.86 -1.63 -15.33
N GLY A 267 -12.84 -2.16 -14.61
CA GLY A 267 -13.96 -1.39 -14.06
C GLY A 267 -14.95 -2.23 -13.27
N PHE A 268 -16.01 -1.59 -12.76
CA PHE A 268 -17.09 -2.25 -12.02
C PHE A 268 -18.38 -2.24 -12.82
N ALA A 269 -19.21 -3.25 -12.61
CA ALA A 269 -20.58 -3.34 -13.11
C ALA A 269 -21.51 -3.82 -11.98
N GLU A 270 -22.56 -3.05 -11.72
CA GLU A 270 -23.62 -3.38 -10.77
C GLU A 270 -24.77 -4.15 -11.45
N ASN A 271 -24.80 -4.21 -12.79
CA ASN A 271 -25.84 -4.87 -13.59
C ASN A 271 -25.37 -5.30 -15.00
N LYS A 272 -26.24 -6.05 -15.71
CA LYS A 272 -25.98 -6.66 -17.03
C LYS A 272 -25.73 -5.66 -18.16
N GLU A 273 -26.27 -4.44 -18.08
CA GLU A 273 -26.06 -3.41 -19.09
C GLU A 273 -24.70 -2.72 -18.91
N GLU A 274 -24.35 -2.38 -17.66
CA GLU A 274 -23.02 -1.88 -17.32
C GLU A 274 -21.94 -2.89 -17.70
N LEU A 275 -22.14 -4.18 -17.41
CA LEU A 275 -21.17 -5.22 -17.76
C LEU A 275 -21.00 -5.34 -19.27
N ARG A 276 -22.08 -5.40 -20.05
CA ARG A 276 -22.00 -5.43 -21.52
C ARG A 276 -21.17 -4.26 -22.05
N ASN A 277 -21.44 -3.04 -21.57
CA ASN A 277 -20.75 -1.84 -21.99
C ASN A 277 -19.29 -1.79 -21.52
N LEU A 278 -18.98 -2.36 -20.36
CA LEU A 278 -17.63 -2.49 -19.83
C LEU A 278 -16.83 -3.51 -20.63
N SER A 279 -17.28 -4.77 -20.69
CA SER A 279 -16.62 -5.86 -21.42
C SER A 279 -16.38 -5.52 -22.89
N ALA A 280 -17.34 -4.85 -23.56
CA ALA A 280 -17.15 -4.40 -24.94
C ALA A 280 -16.00 -3.40 -25.11
N ARG A 281 -15.74 -2.51 -24.13
CA ARG A 281 -14.57 -1.61 -24.14
C ARG A 281 -13.29 -2.34 -23.72
N SER A 282 -13.36 -3.19 -22.70
CA SER A 282 -12.21 -3.91 -22.18
C SER A 282 -11.61 -4.86 -23.24
N LEU A 283 -12.47 -5.53 -24.02
CA LEU A 283 -12.07 -6.44 -25.10
C LEU A 283 -11.49 -5.73 -26.35
N THR A 284 -11.61 -4.40 -26.48
CA THR A 284 -10.83 -3.65 -27.50
C THR A 284 -9.41 -3.32 -27.05
N LEU A 285 -9.12 -3.47 -25.75
CA LEU A 285 -7.82 -3.17 -25.15
C LEU A 285 -6.99 -4.44 -24.88
N SER A 286 -7.65 -5.58 -24.64
CA SER A 286 -7.01 -6.88 -24.41
C SER A 286 -7.86 -8.02 -25.00
N PRO A 287 -7.27 -9.08 -25.58
CA PRO A 287 -8.02 -10.21 -26.12
C PRO A 287 -8.76 -11.04 -25.07
N GLN A 288 -8.48 -10.85 -23.78
CA GLN A 288 -9.08 -11.59 -22.67
C GLN A 288 -9.39 -10.63 -21.51
N ILE A 289 -10.54 -10.85 -20.87
CA ILE A 289 -10.95 -10.17 -19.65
C ILE A 289 -11.29 -11.19 -18.55
N LEU A 290 -11.13 -10.81 -17.29
CA LEU A 290 -11.58 -11.57 -16.14
C LEU A 290 -12.87 -10.97 -15.61
N VAL A 291 -13.89 -11.80 -15.44
CA VAL A 291 -15.14 -11.47 -14.74
C VAL A 291 -15.05 -12.04 -13.33
N GLU A 292 -15.09 -11.15 -12.34
CA GLU A 292 -14.83 -11.48 -10.95
C GLU A 292 -15.88 -10.91 -10.00
N LYS A 293 -16.04 -11.57 -8.85
CA LYS A 293 -16.90 -11.07 -7.78
C LYS A 293 -16.32 -9.78 -7.20
N SER A 294 -17.12 -8.72 -7.14
CA SER A 294 -16.69 -7.46 -6.56
C SER A 294 -16.50 -7.59 -5.05
N LEU A 295 -15.28 -7.34 -4.58
CA LEU A 295 -14.91 -7.19 -3.17
C LEU A 295 -14.89 -5.70 -2.75
N LYS A 296 -15.63 -4.84 -3.49
CA LYS A 296 -15.63 -3.38 -3.30
C LYS A 296 -15.98 -3.00 -1.85
N GLY A 297 -15.16 -2.16 -1.24
CA GLY A 297 -15.31 -1.75 0.16
C GLY A 297 -14.58 -2.63 1.18
N TRP A 298 -13.89 -3.69 0.76
CA TRP A 298 -12.93 -4.42 1.60
C TRP A 298 -11.68 -3.56 1.86
N LYS A 299 -10.92 -3.86 2.92
CA LYS A 299 -9.62 -3.23 3.16
C LYS A 299 -8.63 -3.72 2.11
N GLU A 300 -7.78 -2.84 1.58
CA GLU A 300 -6.76 -3.21 0.59
C GLU A 300 -5.37 -3.04 1.20
N ALA A 301 -4.57 -4.11 1.17
CA ALA A 301 -3.27 -4.20 1.79
C ALA A 301 -2.19 -4.62 0.79
N GLU A 302 -0.99 -4.05 0.93
CA GLU A 302 0.17 -4.40 0.11
C GLU A 302 1.35 -4.83 1.00
N TYR A 303 2.09 -5.83 0.56
CA TYR A 303 3.32 -6.31 1.20
C TYR A 303 4.48 -6.32 0.19
N GLU A 304 5.56 -5.62 0.52
CA GLU A 304 6.83 -5.70 -0.22
C GLU A 304 7.68 -6.82 0.38
N VAL A 305 7.99 -7.83 -0.43
CA VAL A 305 8.66 -9.06 0.01
C VAL A 305 10.00 -9.19 -0.71
N VAL A 306 11.06 -9.46 0.05
CA VAL A 306 12.40 -9.73 -0.49
C VAL A 306 12.77 -11.17 -0.16
N ARG A 307 13.22 -11.91 -1.19
CA ARG A 307 13.67 -13.30 -1.07
C ARG A 307 15.01 -13.52 -1.77
N ASP A 308 15.97 -14.12 -1.08
CA ASP A 308 17.24 -14.52 -1.68
C ASP A 308 17.26 -15.99 -2.15
N ALA A 309 18.32 -16.36 -2.87
CA ALA A 309 18.52 -17.72 -3.39
C ALA A 309 18.77 -18.78 -2.29
N SER A 310 19.03 -18.35 -1.04
CA SER A 310 19.16 -19.23 0.14
C SER A 310 17.84 -19.37 0.93
N ASP A 311 16.73 -18.91 0.35
CA ASP A 311 15.39 -18.95 0.92
C ASP A 311 15.19 -18.11 2.20
N ASN A 312 16.09 -17.17 2.50
CA ASN A 312 15.76 -16.08 3.42
C ASN A 312 14.68 -15.23 2.76
N CYS A 313 13.55 -15.02 3.45
CA CYS A 313 12.38 -14.32 2.92
C CYS A 313 11.80 -13.42 4.02
N ILE A 314 11.69 -12.13 3.73
CA ILE A 314 11.30 -11.07 4.68
C ILE A 314 10.25 -10.14 4.05
N THR A 315 9.32 -9.65 4.85
CA THR A 315 8.40 -8.57 4.45
C THR A 315 8.96 -7.22 4.90
N VAL A 316 9.52 -6.47 3.96
CA VAL A 316 10.27 -5.22 4.23
C VAL A 316 9.35 -4.05 4.57
N CYS A 317 8.16 -4.01 3.97
CA CYS A 317 7.19 -2.97 4.21
C CYS A 317 5.78 -3.55 4.03
N ASN A 318 4.86 -3.14 4.89
CA ASN A 318 3.44 -3.35 4.66
C ASN A 318 2.72 -2.00 4.58
N MET A 319 1.68 -1.96 3.77
CA MET A 319 0.93 -0.75 3.44
C MET A 319 -0.57 -1.02 3.53
N GLU A 320 -1.31 -0.04 4.05
CA GLU A 320 -2.77 -0.08 4.14
C GLU A 320 -3.33 1.09 3.32
N ASN A 321 -4.29 0.79 2.44
CA ASN A 321 -4.96 1.81 1.64
C ASN A 321 -6.04 2.49 2.50
N PHE A 322 -6.04 3.82 2.49
CA PHE A 322 -7.09 4.65 3.09
C PHE A 322 -8.36 4.59 2.25
N ASP A 323 -8.22 4.64 0.92
CA ASP A 323 -9.32 4.32 0.02
C ASP A 323 -9.49 2.80 -0.03
N PRO A 324 -10.70 2.26 0.21
CA PRO A 324 -10.95 0.83 0.22
C PRO A 324 -10.93 0.25 -1.19
N LEU A 325 -10.84 -1.09 -1.27
CA LEU A 325 -10.76 -1.81 -2.54
C LEU A 325 -11.87 -1.34 -3.49
N GLY A 326 -11.46 -0.95 -4.69
CA GLY A 326 -12.30 -0.25 -5.65
C GLY A 326 -11.55 0.89 -6.33
N VAL A 327 -10.62 1.52 -5.61
CA VAL A 327 -9.63 2.47 -6.14
C VAL A 327 -8.29 1.75 -6.24
N HIS A 328 -7.62 1.82 -7.39
CA HIS A 328 -6.31 1.21 -7.58
C HIS A 328 -5.27 1.81 -6.65
N THR A 329 -4.40 1.01 -6.01
CA THR A 329 -3.33 1.45 -5.06
C THR A 329 -2.57 2.72 -5.48
N GLY A 330 -2.26 2.84 -6.77
CA GLY A 330 -1.66 4.04 -7.39
C GLY A 330 -2.50 5.31 -7.31
N ASP A 331 -3.82 5.22 -7.41
CA ASP A 331 -4.80 6.31 -7.24
C ASP A 331 -5.42 6.35 -5.82
N SER A 332 -5.07 5.42 -4.92
CA SER A 332 -5.48 5.44 -3.51
C SER A 332 -4.57 6.33 -2.65
N ILE A 333 -5.10 6.90 -1.57
CA ILE A 333 -4.27 7.35 -0.45
C ILE A 333 -3.78 6.10 0.30
N VAL A 334 -2.49 6.06 0.68
CA VAL A 334 -1.85 4.86 1.28
C VAL A 334 -1.04 5.26 2.51
N VAL A 335 -1.04 4.43 3.55
CA VAL A 335 -0.21 4.60 4.75
C VAL A 335 0.72 3.43 5.00
N SER A 336 1.85 3.70 5.65
CA SER A 336 2.76 2.67 6.17
C SER A 336 3.24 3.04 7.59
N PRO A 337 3.30 2.07 8.54
CA PRO A 337 2.82 0.69 8.42
C PRO A 337 1.27 0.64 8.41
N SER A 338 0.67 -0.55 8.30
CA SER A 338 -0.78 -0.71 8.56
C SER A 338 -1.16 -0.22 9.96
N GLN A 339 -2.37 0.32 10.08
CA GLN A 339 -2.90 0.95 11.28
C GLN A 339 -4.09 0.20 11.88
N THR A 340 -4.88 -0.51 11.07
CA THR A 340 -6.16 -1.10 11.51
C THR A 340 -6.17 -2.63 11.58
N PHE A 341 -5.05 -3.29 11.22
CA PHE A 341 -4.91 -4.73 11.34
C PHE A 341 -4.50 -5.13 12.77
N SER A 342 -5.15 -6.16 13.29
CA SER A 342 -4.69 -6.91 14.44
C SER A 342 -3.40 -7.69 14.12
N ASP A 343 -2.72 -8.13 15.17
CA ASP A 343 -1.52 -8.99 15.06
C ASP A 343 -1.81 -10.29 14.29
N GLU A 344 -3.01 -10.86 14.46
CA GLU A 344 -3.47 -12.06 13.77
C GLU A 344 -3.66 -11.81 12.26
N GLU A 345 -4.35 -10.73 11.87
CA GLU A 345 -4.52 -10.33 10.46
C GLU A 345 -3.16 -10.02 9.82
N TYR A 346 -2.30 -9.27 10.51
CA TYR A 346 -0.94 -8.94 10.04
C TYR A 346 -0.10 -10.19 9.81
N HIS A 347 -0.05 -11.11 10.78
CA HIS A 347 0.74 -12.33 10.67
C HIS A 347 0.14 -13.33 9.67
N MET A 348 -1.17 -13.36 9.49
CA MET A 348 -1.84 -14.13 8.44
C MET A 348 -1.40 -13.65 7.04
N LEU A 349 -1.54 -12.36 6.74
CA LEU A 349 -1.16 -11.79 5.43
C LEU A 349 0.35 -11.86 5.18
N ARG A 350 1.18 -11.62 6.21
CA ARG A 350 2.64 -11.81 6.15
C ARG A 350 3.02 -13.26 5.83
N THR A 351 2.37 -14.23 6.48
CA THR A 351 2.63 -15.67 6.26
C THR A 351 2.20 -16.10 4.86
N ALA A 352 1.04 -15.62 4.40
CA ALA A 352 0.59 -15.80 3.02
C ALA A 352 1.62 -15.22 2.03
N SER A 353 2.11 -14.00 2.26
CA SER A 353 3.08 -13.32 1.41
C SER A 353 4.34 -14.17 1.22
N ILE A 354 4.93 -14.61 2.34
CA ILE A 354 6.14 -15.46 2.33
C ILE A 354 5.87 -16.82 1.63
N LYS A 355 4.70 -17.42 1.83
CA LYS A 355 4.31 -18.71 1.20
C LYS A 355 4.20 -18.57 -0.32
N ILE A 356 3.53 -17.52 -0.80
CA ILE A 356 3.33 -17.19 -2.21
C ILE A 356 4.68 -16.97 -2.91
N VAL A 357 5.51 -16.10 -2.35
CA VAL A 357 6.79 -15.68 -2.94
C VAL A 357 7.79 -16.84 -3.02
N ARG A 358 7.77 -17.74 -2.03
CA ARG A 358 8.52 -19.00 -2.07
C ARG A 358 8.03 -19.94 -3.16
N HIS A 359 6.72 -20.15 -3.25
CA HIS A 359 6.13 -21.09 -4.22
C HIS A 359 6.31 -20.63 -5.68
N LEU A 360 6.14 -19.34 -5.95
CA LEU A 360 6.40 -18.75 -7.28
C LEU A 360 7.90 -18.76 -7.67
N GLY A 361 8.80 -18.97 -6.72
CA GLY A 361 10.25 -19.02 -6.97
C GLY A 361 10.91 -17.65 -7.21
N VAL A 362 10.35 -16.57 -6.64
CA VAL A 362 10.90 -15.21 -6.76
C VAL A 362 12.30 -15.15 -6.12
N VAL A 363 13.23 -14.48 -6.79
CA VAL A 363 14.61 -14.23 -6.30
C VAL A 363 14.95 -12.76 -6.56
N GLY A 364 14.94 -11.96 -5.50
CA GLY A 364 14.93 -10.51 -5.58
C GLY A 364 13.81 -9.94 -4.72
N GLU A 365 12.94 -9.14 -5.34
CA GLU A 365 11.85 -8.42 -4.67
C GLU A 365 10.54 -8.54 -5.45
N CYS A 366 9.41 -8.46 -4.74
CA CYS A 366 8.07 -8.41 -5.32
C CYS A 366 7.04 -7.78 -4.36
N ASN A 367 6.00 -7.19 -4.95
CA ASN A 367 4.82 -6.66 -4.25
C ASN A 367 3.67 -7.68 -4.30
N VAL A 368 3.00 -7.94 -3.16
CA VAL A 368 1.82 -8.81 -3.04
C VAL A 368 0.62 -7.99 -2.55
N GLN A 369 -0.51 -8.09 -3.23
CA GLN A 369 -1.73 -7.31 -2.93
C GLN A 369 -2.86 -8.20 -2.40
N TYR A 370 -3.58 -7.69 -1.41
CA TYR A 370 -4.66 -8.38 -0.70
C TYR A 370 -5.90 -7.50 -0.56
N ALA A 371 -7.07 -8.13 -0.68
CA ALA A 371 -8.30 -7.63 -0.06
C ALA A 371 -8.54 -8.40 1.25
N LEU A 372 -8.79 -7.68 2.33
CA LEU A 372 -9.12 -8.22 3.66
C LEU A 372 -10.52 -7.76 4.07
N GLN A 373 -11.34 -8.70 4.57
CA GLN A 373 -12.68 -8.40 5.05
C GLN A 373 -12.61 -7.44 6.26
N PRO A 374 -13.39 -6.33 6.30
CA PRO A 374 -13.26 -5.35 7.39
C PRO A 374 -13.62 -5.85 8.79
N ASP A 375 -14.41 -6.93 8.89
CA ASP A 375 -14.95 -7.52 10.12
C ASP A 375 -14.61 -9.01 10.31
N GLY A 376 -13.60 -9.54 9.60
CA GLY A 376 -13.21 -10.94 9.70
C GLY A 376 -11.86 -11.28 9.06
N LEU A 377 -11.40 -12.51 9.27
CA LEU A 377 -10.13 -13.02 8.75
C LEU A 377 -10.19 -13.49 7.29
N ASP A 378 -11.31 -13.28 6.59
CA ASP A 378 -11.41 -13.69 5.18
C ASP A 378 -10.61 -12.74 4.29
N TYR A 379 -9.71 -13.28 3.48
CA TYR A 379 -8.84 -12.49 2.60
C TYR A 379 -8.74 -13.11 1.21
N ARG A 380 -8.44 -12.29 0.21
CA ARG A 380 -8.25 -12.70 -1.18
C ARG A 380 -6.98 -12.06 -1.72
N VAL A 381 -6.09 -12.85 -2.32
CA VAL A 381 -4.97 -12.31 -3.09
C VAL A 381 -5.52 -11.70 -4.38
N ILE A 382 -5.07 -10.48 -4.68
CA ILE A 382 -5.51 -9.69 -5.83
C ILE A 382 -4.52 -9.81 -6.98
N GLU A 383 -3.21 -9.75 -6.68
CA GLU A 383 -2.10 -9.97 -7.61
C GLU A 383 -0.75 -10.09 -6.90
N VAL A 384 0.27 -10.53 -7.64
CA VAL A 384 1.68 -10.44 -7.27
C VAL A 384 2.44 -9.78 -8.43
N ASN A 385 3.14 -8.69 -8.15
CA ASN A 385 4.06 -8.06 -9.09
C ASN A 385 5.47 -8.59 -8.82
N ALA A 386 5.95 -9.57 -9.59
CA ALA A 386 7.26 -10.24 -9.39
C ALA A 386 8.49 -9.42 -9.85
N ARG A 387 8.39 -8.09 -9.69
CA ARG A 387 9.35 -7.06 -10.11
C ARG A 387 9.24 -5.84 -9.20
N LEU A 388 10.24 -4.95 -9.27
CA LEU A 388 10.16 -3.64 -8.62
C LEU A 388 8.90 -2.90 -9.11
N SER A 389 8.34 -2.11 -8.20
CA SER A 389 7.12 -1.35 -8.43
C SER A 389 7.20 0.07 -7.84
N ARG A 390 6.17 0.87 -8.11
CA ARG A 390 5.91 2.14 -7.43
C ARG A 390 5.77 1.95 -5.92
N SER A 391 5.09 0.89 -5.49
CA SER A 391 4.95 0.51 -4.07
C SER A 391 6.31 0.15 -3.45
N SER A 392 7.21 -0.50 -4.21
CA SER A 392 8.59 -0.79 -3.79
C SER A 392 9.46 0.48 -3.68
N ALA A 393 9.26 1.45 -4.57
CA ALA A 393 9.90 2.75 -4.46
C ALA A 393 9.40 3.53 -3.23
N LEU A 394 8.08 3.56 -2.99
CA LEU A 394 7.45 4.16 -1.81
C LEU A 394 7.97 3.51 -0.52
N ALA A 395 7.92 2.18 -0.43
CA ALA A 395 8.44 1.40 0.70
C ALA A 395 9.93 1.65 0.98
N SER A 396 10.75 1.80 -0.08
CA SER A 396 12.16 2.15 0.08
C SER A 396 12.37 3.52 0.72
N LYS A 397 11.46 4.48 0.48
CA LYS A 397 11.48 5.80 1.13
C LYS A 397 10.84 5.78 2.52
N ALA A 398 9.80 4.97 2.70
CA ALA A 398 9.10 4.79 3.97
C ALA A 398 9.97 4.14 5.05
N THR A 399 10.79 3.16 4.66
CA THR A 399 11.60 2.34 5.59
C THR A 399 13.09 2.71 5.63
N GLY A 400 13.58 3.40 4.59
CA GLY A 400 15.02 3.57 4.35
C GLY A 400 15.74 2.31 3.86
N TYR A 401 15.02 1.19 3.65
CA TYR A 401 15.55 -0.05 3.11
C TYR A 401 15.63 0.03 1.58
N PRO A 402 16.80 -0.09 0.94
CA PRO A 402 16.93 0.20 -0.49
C PRO A 402 16.57 -1.02 -1.36
N LEU A 403 15.27 -1.32 -1.49
CA LEU A 403 14.76 -2.55 -2.13
C LEU A 403 15.41 -2.88 -3.48
N ALA A 404 15.44 -1.92 -4.42
CA ALA A 404 16.04 -2.14 -5.75
C ALA A 404 17.55 -2.43 -5.70
N TYR A 405 18.30 -1.81 -4.78
CA TYR A 405 19.73 -2.10 -4.60
C TYR A 405 19.93 -3.51 -4.04
N THR A 406 19.15 -3.89 -3.03
CA THR A 406 19.18 -5.23 -2.42
C THR A 406 18.80 -6.31 -3.44
N ALA A 407 17.72 -6.10 -4.20
CA ALA A 407 17.27 -7.00 -5.25
C ALA A 407 18.32 -7.20 -6.36
N ALA A 408 19.01 -6.13 -6.77
CA ALA A 408 20.10 -6.22 -7.75
C ALA A 408 21.30 -7.01 -7.20
N LYS A 409 21.67 -6.84 -5.93
CA LYS A 409 22.70 -7.68 -5.30
C LYS A 409 22.27 -9.14 -5.16
N ILE A 410 21.01 -9.42 -4.80
CA ILE A 410 20.45 -10.78 -4.77
C ILE A 410 20.50 -11.43 -6.16
N GLY A 411 20.18 -10.67 -7.22
CA GLY A 411 20.30 -11.15 -8.61
C GLY A 411 21.72 -11.48 -9.06
N LEU A 412 22.75 -11.00 -8.34
CA LEU A 412 24.17 -11.36 -8.53
C LEU A 412 24.61 -12.53 -7.62
N GLY A 413 23.71 -13.14 -6.85
CA GLY A 413 23.99 -14.28 -5.97
C GLY A 413 24.33 -13.92 -4.51
N HIS A 414 24.22 -12.65 -4.11
CA HIS A 414 24.34 -12.29 -2.68
C HIS A 414 23.11 -12.75 -1.87
N THR A 415 23.32 -13.05 -0.60
CA THR A 415 22.26 -13.36 0.36
C THR A 415 21.99 -12.20 1.32
N LEU A 416 20.78 -12.13 1.88
CA LEU A 416 20.36 -11.09 2.83
C LEU A 416 21.27 -10.98 4.07
N PRO A 417 21.81 -12.07 4.65
CA PRO A 417 22.78 -11.99 5.74
C PRO A 417 24.14 -11.38 5.34
N GLU A 418 24.56 -11.50 4.08
CA GLU A 418 25.85 -10.96 3.60
C GLU A 418 25.76 -9.47 3.26
N LEU A 419 24.57 -8.93 3.02
CA LEU A 419 24.40 -7.54 2.63
C LEU A 419 24.34 -6.64 3.88
N PRO A 420 25.21 -5.61 4.01
CA PRO A 420 25.15 -4.67 5.13
C PRO A 420 23.96 -3.72 4.99
N ASN A 421 23.29 -3.40 6.10
CA ASN A 421 22.32 -2.31 6.13
C ASN A 421 23.06 -0.96 6.07
N ALA A 422 22.87 -0.22 4.96
CA ALA A 422 23.54 1.06 4.71
C ALA A 422 23.18 2.18 5.71
N VAL A 423 22.01 2.08 6.38
CA VAL A 423 21.51 3.05 7.36
C VAL A 423 22.13 2.83 8.73
N THR A 424 22.00 1.62 9.30
CA THR A 424 22.52 1.30 10.65
C THR A 424 24.02 1.04 10.64
N ARG A 425 24.54 0.44 9.55
CA ARG A 425 25.94 0.03 9.33
C ARG A 425 26.49 -0.99 10.35
N THR A 426 25.64 -1.52 11.21
CA THR A 426 25.95 -2.48 12.29
C THR A 426 25.04 -3.71 12.26
N THR A 427 24.15 -3.80 11.27
CA THR A 427 23.26 -4.93 11.02
C THR A 427 23.33 -5.32 9.54
N THR A 428 22.79 -6.49 9.21
CA THR A 428 22.63 -6.97 7.83
C THR A 428 21.31 -6.47 7.22
N ALA A 429 21.05 -6.83 5.97
CA ALA A 429 19.80 -6.60 5.26
C ALA A 429 18.72 -7.67 5.58
N ASN A 430 19.06 -8.73 6.32
CA ASN A 430 18.12 -9.79 6.72
C ASN A 430 17.31 -9.40 7.97
N PHE A 431 16.45 -8.39 7.85
CA PHE A 431 15.56 -7.94 8.91
C PHE A 431 14.32 -7.27 8.33
N GLU A 432 13.23 -7.25 9.09
CA GLU A 432 12.02 -6.50 8.77
C GLU A 432 12.08 -5.14 9.48
N PRO A 433 12.08 -4.01 8.75
CA PRO A 433 12.05 -2.67 9.33
C PRO A 433 10.87 -2.44 10.28
N SER A 434 11.13 -1.66 11.34
CA SER A 434 10.11 -1.16 12.25
C SER A 434 10.16 0.37 12.25
N LEU A 435 9.00 1.01 12.14
CA LEU A 435 8.86 2.46 11.96
C LEU A 435 8.28 3.09 13.23
N ASP A 436 8.94 4.12 13.78
CA ASP A 436 8.44 4.91 14.93
C ASP A 436 7.71 6.19 14.50
N TYR A 437 7.21 6.17 13.27
CA TYR A 437 6.49 7.20 12.55
C TYR A 437 5.52 6.56 11.56
N ILE A 438 4.56 7.36 11.08
CA ILE A 438 3.63 7.00 10.01
C ILE A 438 4.05 7.74 8.74
N VAL A 439 4.04 7.01 7.63
CA VAL A 439 4.21 7.51 6.27
C VAL A 439 2.83 7.63 5.63
N THR A 440 2.60 8.69 4.86
CA THR A 440 1.38 8.85 4.07
C THR A 440 1.71 9.25 2.64
N LYS A 441 1.24 8.46 1.69
CA LYS A 441 1.26 8.76 0.26
C LYS A 441 -0.10 9.28 -0.18
N ILE A 442 -0.11 10.35 -0.98
CA ILE A 442 -1.31 10.86 -1.66
C ILE A 442 -1.00 10.98 -3.16
N PRO A 443 -1.89 10.51 -4.07
CA PRO A 443 -1.69 10.66 -5.51
C PRO A 443 -1.85 12.12 -5.96
N ARG A 444 -1.24 12.45 -7.10
CA ARG A 444 -1.40 13.73 -7.78
C ARG A 444 -2.10 13.52 -9.12
N TRP A 445 -3.25 14.15 -9.28
CA TRP A 445 -4.01 14.17 -10.54
C TRP A 445 -3.98 15.55 -11.20
N ASP A 446 -4.03 15.58 -12.53
CA ASP A 446 -4.08 16.83 -13.30
C ASP A 446 -5.25 16.83 -14.32
N LEU A 447 -6.35 16.20 -13.92
CA LEU A 447 -7.54 15.97 -14.75
C LEU A 447 -8.17 17.28 -15.26
N SER A 448 -7.99 18.39 -14.54
CA SER A 448 -8.41 19.74 -14.99
C SER A 448 -7.80 20.20 -16.31
N LYS A 449 -6.71 19.58 -16.79
CA LYS A 449 -6.12 19.91 -18.11
C LYS A 449 -6.87 19.28 -19.28
N PHE A 450 -7.75 18.32 -19.05
CA PHE A 450 -8.42 17.54 -20.09
C PHE A 450 -9.92 17.86 -20.14
N GLN A 451 -10.35 18.52 -21.21
CA GLN A 451 -11.78 18.75 -21.44
C GLN A 451 -12.50 17.40 -21.64
N ASN A 452 -13.65 17.24 -20.97
CA ASN A 452 -14.49 16.03 -20.99
C ASN A 452 -13.86 14.75 -20.40
N VAL A 453 -12.79 14.84 -19.57
CA VAL A 453 -12.28 13.66 -18.87
C VAL A 453 -13.19 13.25 -17.71
N ASN A 454 -13.44 11.95 -17.57
CA ASN A 454 -14.15 11.40 -16.42
C ASN A 454 -13.25 11.45 -15.16
N ARG A 455 -13.69 12.19 -14.14
CA ARG A 455 -12.98 12.40 -12.86
C ARG A 455 -13.12 11.28 -11.83
N ASN A 456 -14.01 10.33 -12.06
CA ASN A 456 -14.17 9.16 -11.20
C ASN A 456 -12.87 8.34 -11.23
N ILE A 457 -12.34 8.01 -10.05
CA ILE A 457 -11.20 7.09 -9.91
C ILE A 457 -11.73 5.70 -9.60
N GLY A 458 -10.93 4.67 -9.88
CA GLY A 458 -11.36 3.28 -9.76
C GLY A 458 -10.18 2.34 -9.92
N SER A 459 -10.42 1.14 -10.42
CA SER A 459 -9.36 0.15 -10.70
C SER A 459 -8.40 0.58 -11.82
N ALA A 460 -8.74 1.57 -12.64
CA ALA A 460 -7.84 2.15 -13.65
C ALA A 460 -7.15 3.42 -13.12
N MET A 461 -5.81 3.44 -13.10
CA MET A 461 -5.00 4.59 -12.67
C MET A 461 -5.21 5.83 -13.57
N LYS A 462 -5.26 7.00 -12.94
CA LYS A 462 -5.33 8.33 -13.60
C LYS A 462 -4.38 9.36 -12.98
N SER A 463 -3.74 9.03 -11.85
CA SER A 463 -2.71 9.86 -11.24
C SER A 463 -1.46 9.97 -12.14
N ILE A 464 -0.85 11.15 -12.12
CA ILE A 464 0.36 11.49 -12.91
C ILE A 464 1.64 11.50 -12.05
N GLY A 465 1.52 11.11 -10.78
CA GLY A 465 2.57 11.16 -9.77
C GLY A 465 1.97 11.04 -8.37
N GLU A 466 2.81 11.19 -7.35
CA GLU A 466 2.44 11.02 -5.96
C GLU A 466 3.34 11.86 -5.05
N VAL A 467 2.90 12.10 -3.83
CA VAL A 467 3.68 12.76 -2.78
C VAL A 467 3.73 11.90 -1.54
N MET A 468 4.82 12.00 -0.77
CA MET A 468 5.02 11.24 0.47
C MET A 468 5.40 12.18 1.62
N ALA A 469 4.65 12.08 2.72
CA ALA A 469 4.99 12.71 3.99
C ALA A 469 5.31 11.66 5.06
N ILE A 470 6.00 12.11 6.09
CA ILE A 470 6.30 11.37 7.32
C ILE A 470 5.84 12.23 8.50
N GLY A 471 5.14 11.65 9.47
CA GLY A 471 4.76 12.29 10.72
C GLY A 471 4.76 11.31 11.89
N ARG A 472 4.82 11.78 13.14
CA ARG A 472 4.75 10.90 14.32
C ARG A 472 3.32 10.49 14.68
N THR A 473 2.34 11.05 13.99
CA THR A 473 0.92 10.72 14.04
C THR A 473 0.35 10.69 12.62
N PHE A 474 -0.79 10.03 12.43
CA PHE A 474 -1.46 10.03 11.12
C PHE A 474 -1.85 11.46 10.74
N GLU A 475 -2.39 12.22 11.69
CA GLU A 475 -2.82 13.60 11.51
C GLU A 475 -1.66 14.49 11.01
N GLU A 476 -0.48 14.35 11.61
CA GLU A 476 0.71 15.09 11.17
C GLU A 476 1.12 14.71 9.74
N SER A 477 1.20 13.41 9.46
CA SER A 477 1.62 12.89 8.16
C SER A 477 0.62 13.27 7.05
N PHE A 478 -0.67 13.06 7.28
CA PHE A 478 -1.75 13.33 6.35
C PHE A 478 -1.84 14.82 5.97
N GLN A 479 -1.80 15.74 6.95
CA GLN A 479 -1.81 17.18 6.64
C GLN A 479 -0.53 17.65 5.94
N LYS A 480 0.63 17.03 6.21
CA LYS A 480 1.87 17.29 5.47
C LYS A 480 1.77 16.80 4.02
N ALA A 481 1.22 15.61 3.78
CA ALA A 481 1.02 15.06 2.45
C ALA A 481 0.08 15.94 1.61
N ILE A 482 -1.06 16.36 2.17
CA ILE A 482 -2.02 17.23 1.47
C ILE A 482 -1.34 18.51 0.95
N ARG A 483 -0.52 19.17 1.77
CA ARG A 483 0.25 20.38 1.36
C ARG A 483 1.29 20.13 0.27
N GLN A 484 1.79 18.91 0.14
CA GLN A 484 2.75 18.57 -0.92
C GLN A 484 2.06 18.35 -2.27
N VAL A 485 0.78 17.94 -2.30
CA VAL A 485 0.03 17.66 -3.54
C VAL A 485 -0.03 18.90 -4.46
N ASP A 486 -0.38 20.06 -3.92
CA ASP A 486 -0.52 21.30 -4.68
C ASP A 486 -0.38 22.50 -3.71
N PRO A 487 0.43 23.54 -4.04
CA PRO A 487 0.62 24.73 -3.19
C PRO A 487 -0.66 25.48 -2.78
N LYS A 488 -1.79 25.25 -3.45
CA LYS A 488 -3.09 25.82 -3.05
C LYS A 488 -3.65 25.19 -1.77
N PHE A 489 -3.29 23.94 -1.46
CA PHE A 489 -3.78 23.23 -0.30
C PHE A 489 -2.94 23.56 0.94
N VAL A 490 -3.61 23.88 2.05
CA VAL A 490 -2.94 24.28 3.31
C VAL A 490 -2.93 23.18 4.38
N GLY A 491 -3.76 22.14 4.20
CA GLY A 491 -3.92 20.96 5.04
C GLY A 491 -5.33 20.39 4.80
N LEU A 492 -5.96 19.75 5.79
CA LEU A 492 -7.35 19.31 5.65
C LEU A 492 -8.26 20.53 5.37
N GLN A 493 -9.11 20.42 4.36
CA GLN A 493 -10.05 21.46 3.94
C GLN A 493 -11.21 20.87 3.14
N GLY A 494 -12.36 21.56 3.11
CA GLY A 494 -13.46 21.27 2.19
C GLY A 494 -13.28 21.88 0.80
N ASP A 495 -14.24 21.58 -0.07
CA ASP A 495 -14.39 22.12 -1.42
C ASP A 495 -15.86 21.96 -1.85
N HIS A 496 -16.29 22.65 -2.90
CA HIS A 496 -17.69 22.61 -3.36
C HIS A 496 -17.98 21.39 -4.26
N PHE A 497 -19.14 20.76 -4.00
CA PHE A 497 -19.69 19.63 -4.73
C PHE A 497 -21.21 19.80 -4.86
N ASP A 498 -21.77 19.48 -6.04
CA ASP A 498 -23.22 19.55 -6.28
C ASP A 498 -23.99 18.44 -5.52
N ASP A 499 -23.41 17.24 -5.48
CA ASP A 499 -23.86 16.10 -4.66
C ASP A 499 -22.66 15.55 -3.88
N LEU A 500 -22.68 15.74 -2.57
CA LEU A 500 -21.60 15.33 -1.68
C LEU A 500 -21.63 13.84 -1.36
N ASP A 501 -22.83 13.25 -1.21
CA ASP A 501 -23.00 11.84 -0.87
C ASP A 501 -22.57 10.97 -2.05
N GLU A 502 -22.87 11.39 -3.28
CA GLU A 502 -22.44 10.72 -4.50
C GLU A 502 -20.90 10.72 -4.65
N VAL A 503 -20.21 11.84 -4.36
CA VAL A 503 -18.73 11.89 -4.44
C VAL A 503 -18.06 11.10 -3.30
N LEU A 504 -18.69 11.01 -2.13
CA LEU A 504 -18.21 10.13 -1.06
C LEU A 504 -18.36 8.65 -1.43
N LYS A 505 -19.48 8.27 -2.05
CA LYS A 505 -19.80 6.90 -2.47
C LYS A 505 -19.02 6.43 -3.70
N ASN A 506 -18.97 7.26 -4.74
CA ASN A 506 -18.31 7.01 -6.00
C ASN A 506 -17.07 7.91 -6.12
N PRO A 507 -15.87 7.36 -5.84
CA PRO A 507 -14.68 8.16 -5.60
C PRO A 507 -14.22 8.95 -6.83
N THR A 508 -13.71 10.17 -6.59
CA THR A 508 -13.10 11.05 -7.60
C THR A 508 -11.72 11.51 -7.13
N ASP A 509 -10.96 12.17 -8.01
CA ASP A 509 -9.68 12.81 -7.66
C ASP A 509 -9.80 13.93 -6.59
N ARG A 510 -11.02 14.26 -6.14
CA ARG A 510 -11.33 15.21 -5.06
C ARG A 510 -12.00 14.55 -3.84
N ARG A 511 -12.05 13.21 -3.73
CA ARG A 511 -12.77 12.51 -2.63
C ARG A 511 -12.32 12.94 -1.23
N TRP A 512 -11.02 13.15 -1.01
CA TRP A 512 -10.50 13.60 0.29
C TRP A 512 -10.96 15.03 0.66
N LEU A 513 -11.22 15.90 -0.33
CA LEU A 513 -11.86 17.20 -0.14
C LEU A 513 -13.35 17.06 0.16
N ALA A 514 -14.03 16.05 -0.39
CA ALA A 514 -15.41 15.73 -0.04
C ALA A 514 -15.53 15.23 1.42
N VAL A 515 -14.59 14.39 1.88
CA VAL A 515 -14.47 14.03 3.31
C VAL A 515 -14.22 15.27 4.17
N GLY A 516 -13.33 16.16 3.74
CA GLY A 516 -13.09 17.45 4.38
C GLY A 516 -14.35 18.31 4.48
N GLN A 517 -15.10 18.48 3.39
CA GLN A 517 -16.35 19.26 3.34
C GLN A 517 -17.40 18.67 4.28
N ALA A 518 -17.62 17.35 4.21
CA ALA A 518 -18.60 16.62 5.00
C ALA A 518 -18.37 16.81 6.51
N MET A 519 -17.12 16.72 6.96
CA MET A 519 -16.79 16.75 8.39
C MET A 519 -16.54 18.17 8.93
N LEU A 520 -15.90 19.07 8.17
CA LEU A 520 -15.61 20.44 8.62
C LEU A 520 -16.82 21.37 8.56
N HIS A 521 -17.72 21.18 7.59
CA HIS A 521 -18.71 22.19 7.20
C HIS A 521 -20.16 21.66 7.21
N GLU A 522 -20.39 20.42 6.78
CA GLU A 522 -21.75 19.84 6.74
C GLU A 522 -22.14 19.04 8.02
N GLY A 523 -21.21 18.87 8.97
CA GLY A 523 -21.47 18.21 10.25
C GLY A 523 -21.75 16.70 10.16
N TYR A 524 -21.21 16.00 9.16
CA TYR A 524 -21.42 14.56 8.99
C TYR A 524 -20.68 13.78 10.08
N SER A 525 -21.33 12.76 10.64
CA SER A 525 -20.68 11.84 11.56
C SER A 525 -19.68 10.92 10.85
N VAL A 526 -18.68 10.45 11.59
CA VAL A 526 -17.74 9.39 11.15
C VAL A 526 -18.49 8.17 10.60
N ASP A 527 -19.60 7.76 11.24
CA ASP A 527 -20.41 6.64 10.77
C ASP A 527 -21.03 6.90 9.39
N ARG A 528 -21.60 8.09 9.13
CA ARG A 528 -22.18 8.42 7.82
C ARG A 528 -21.11 8.48 6.73
N VAL A 529 -19.96 9.09 7.02
CA VAL A 529 -18.85 9.15 6.04
C VAL A 529 -18.32 7.74 5.76
N HIS A 530 -18.21 6.87 6.76
CA HIS A 530 -17.86 5.46 6.58
C HIS A 530 -18.91 4.69 5.76
N GLU A 531 -20.20 4.86 6.05
CA GLU A 531 -21.28 4.16 5.35
C GLU A 531 -21.29 4.46 3.86
N LEU A 532 -21.05 5.72 3.47
CA LEU A 532 -20.93 6.16 2.09
C LEU A 532 -19.61 5.68 1.46
N SER A 533 -18.47 5.95 2.11
CA SER A 533 -17.15 5.82 1.47
C SER A 533 -16.47 4.46 1.62
N LYS A 534 -16.84 3.69 2.65
CA LYS A 534 -16.15 2.49 3.17
C LYS A 534 -14.71 2.71 3.65
N ILE A 535 -14.24 3.96 3.75
CA ILE A 535 -12.96 4.31 4.41
C ILE A 535 -13.03 3.84 5.88
N ASP A 536 -12.00 3.19 6.40
CA ASP A 536 -12.03 2.66 7.78
C ASP A 536 -12.26 3.79 8.81
N LYS A 537 -13.10 3.51 9.80
CA LYS A 537 -13.49 4.48 10.83
C LYS A 537 -12.29 5.02 11.61
N TRP A 538 -11.21 4.24 11.76
CA TRP A 538 -9.98 4.71 12.39
C TRP A 538 -9.44 5.97 11.71
N PHE A 539 -9.29 5.96 10.38
CA PHE A 539 -8.82 7.13 9.62
C PHE A 539 -9.77 8.31 9.77
N LEU A 540 -11.08 8.06 9.72
CA LEU A 540 -12.10 9.09 9.87
C LEU A 540 -12.10 9.71 11.29
N TYR A 541 -11.88 8.92 12.35
CA TYR A 541 -11.67 9.45 13.71
C TYR A 541 -10.40 10.29 13.82
N LYS A 542 -9.32 9.95 13.09
CA LYS A 542 -8.13 10.82 13.01
C LYS A 542 -8.38 12.12 12.26
N ILE A 543 -9.22 12.09 11.22
CA ILE A 543 -9.70 13.31 10.56
C ILE A 543 -10.59 14.13 11.50
N GLN A 544 -11.43 13.50 12.33
CA GLN A 544 -12.23 14.19 13.36
C GLN A 544 -11.35 14.96 14.35
N ASN A 545 -10.20 14.42 14.79
CA ASN A 545 -9.26 15.15 15.66
C ASN A 545 -8.78 16.47 15.01
N ILE A 546 -8.62 16.51 13.68
CA ILE A 546 -8.24 17.72 12.93
C ILE A 546 -9.44 18.67 12.84
N VAL A 547 -10.65 18.15 12.61
CA VAL A 547 -11.89 18.93 12.57
C VAL A 547 -12.14 19.62 13.92
N ASP A 548 -12.10 18.88 15.02
CA ASP A 548 -12.33 19.39 16.37
C ASP A 548 -11.33 20.50 16.74
N CYS A 549 -10.04 20.30 16.41
CA CYS A 549 -9.01 21.32 16.62
C CYS A 549 -9.20 22.55 15.71
N THR A 550 -9.74 22.36 14.49
CA THR A 550 -10.09 23.48 13.60
C THR A 550 -11.22 24.31 14.18
N HIS A 551 -12.26 23.68 14.70
CA HIS A 551 -13.38 24.37 15.36
C HIS A 551 -12.93 25.08 16.65
N GLU A 552 -12.09 24.45 17.49
CA GLU A 552 -11.54 25.10 18.70
C GLU A 552 -10.72 26.36 18.36
N LEU A 553 -9.92 26.33 17.30
CA LEU A 553 -9.18 27.51 16.82
C LEU A 553 -10.12 28.60 16.27
N GLN A 554 -11.18 28.22 15.55
CA GLN A 554 -12.17 29.15 15.00
C GLN A 554 -13.02 29.82 16.08
N ASP A 555 -13.44 29.07 17.12
CA ASP A 555 -14.22 29.59 18.25
C ASP A 555 -13.45 30.64 19.07
N ILE A 556 -12.11 30.56 19.11
CA ILE A 556 -11.25 31.59 19.71
C ILE A 556 -11.23 32.88 18.87
N GLY A 557 -11.38 32.76 17.54
CA GLY A 557 -11.54 33.87 16.60
C GLY A 557 -10.39 34.87 16.48
N SER A 558 -9.26 34.63 17.15
CA SER A 558 -8.11 35.53 17.17
C SER A 558 -6.81 34.82 17.56
N LEU A 559 -5.75 35.01 16.77
CA LEU A 559 -4.41 34.47 17.03
C LEU A 559 -3.87 34.85 18.42
N PHE A 560 -4.23 36.04 18.92
CA PHE A 560 -3.83 36.51 20.27
C PHE A 560 -4.52 35.76 21.41
N GLY A 561 -5.64 35.07 21.14
CA GLY A 561 -6.34 34.21 22.10
C GLY A 561 -5.81 32.78 22.15
N VAL A 562 -5.04 32.34 21.13
CA VAL A 562 -4.54 30.97 21.03
C VAL A 562 -3.44 30.73 22.07
N LYS A 563 -3.75 29.88 23.06
CA LYS A 563 -2.79 29.52 24.11
C LYS A 563 -1.69 28.60 23.56
N LYS A 564 -0.53 28.62 24.23
CA LYS A 564 0.66 27.82 23.87
C LYS A 564 0.34 26.32 23.77
N GLU A 565 -0.54 25.84 24.63
CA GLU A 565 -0.96 24.43 24.71
C GLU A 565 -1.73 24.02 23.45
N LEU A 566 -2.74 24.81 23.05
CA LEU A 566 -3.51 24.58 21.83
C LEU A 566 -2.65 24.73 20.58
N MET A 567 -1.82 25.77 20.51
CA MET A 567 -0.84 25.93 19.42
C MET A 567 0.05 24.68 19.28
N MET A 568 0.62 24.18 20.38
CA MET A 568 1.44 22.97 20.38
C MET A 568 0.64 21.72 19.95
N SER A 569 -0.63 21.59 20.36
CA SER A 569 -1.52 20.51 19.90
C SER A 569 -1.79 20.58 18.39
N ALA A 570 -2.15 21.76 17.88
CA ALA A 570 -2.38 21.98 16.44
C ALA A 570 -1.11 21.66 15.62
N LYS A 571 0.08 22.11 16.05
CA LYS A 571 1.33 21.75 15.37
C LYS A 571 1.59 20.24 15.36
N LYS A 572 1.28 19.52 16.45
CA LYS A 572 1.39 18.04 16.53
C LYS A 572 0.33 17.28 15.71
N LEU A 573 -0.81 17.92 15.42
CA LEU A 573 -1.81 17.43 14.46
C LEU A 573 -1.47 17.80 13.00
N GLY A 574 -0.30 18.42 12.75
CA GLY A 574 0.16 18.75 11.41
C GLY A 574 -0.36 20.06 10.82
N PHE A 575 -0.99 20.94 11.60
CA PHE A 575 -1.46 22.24 11.09
C PHE A 575 -0.28 23.10 10.63
N SER A 576 -0.40 23.71 9.45
CA SER A 576 0.55 24.72 8.98
C SER A 576 0.28 26.10 9.58
N ASP A 577 1.29 26.98 9.59
CA ASP A 577 1.16 28.35 10.10
C ASP A 577 0.26 29.26 9.23
N LYS A 578 -0.30 28.71 8.15
CA LYS A 578 -1.29 29.35 7.27
C LYS A 578 -2.72 28.81 7.51
N GLN A 579 -2.87 27.69 8.22
CA GLN A 579 -4.17 27.17 8.67
C GLN A 579 -4.59 27.74 10.03
N ILE A 580 -3.60 28.03 10.88
CA ILE A 580 -3.75 28.70 12.19
C ILE A 580 -3.78 30.21 11.96
#